data_AF-A0A2V8RYE7-F1
#
_entry.id   AF-A0A2V8RYE7-F1
#
_cell.length_a   1.000
_cell.length_b   1.000
_cell.length_c   1.000
_cell.angle_alpha   90.00
_cell.angle_beta   90.00
_cell.angle_gamma   90.00
#
_symmetry.space_group_name_H-M   'P 1'
#
loop_
_entity.id
_entity.type
_entity.pdbx_description
1 polymer ?
#
loop_
_entity_poly.entity_id
_entity_poly.type
_entity_poly.pdbx_seq_one_letter_code
_entity_poly.pdbx_strand_id
1 'polypeptide(L)'
;MNLASFQSAEWYQALSLIERLAAFRSCEERPRASETCDDAAEQRVREWREQRPFDQNGYWAQRLSLDGLSEDEFRHLMCESVAAVQERFTSPPEWLAELARAFSLSEQSKDEVFTLPEPLREKPVAGFLTLVEPLIKHGRRQLRAGVLRLTQHYAVMPFDPATVVDVLSINLLPKLLGMMSRTLILELNVARLQNLLEAETPEQRFACFVERLRRTDVALDLLREYAVLARRLNNAVRQWVAFSLEFLEHLCADWEELCAVFSPEAAPGVLVRVQGDAGDAHRDGRAVLIAEFASGFQVAYKPRSLAV
;
A
#
# COMPACT_ATOMS: atom_id res chain seq x y z
N MET A 1 -22.44 8.83 -3.72
CA MET A 1 -21.66 7.63 -3.35
C MET A 1 -21.11 7.03 -4.64
N ASN A 2 -19.81 7.13 -4.90
CA ASN A 2 -19.15 6.60 -6.10
C ASN A 2 -18.96 5.06 -6.03
N LEU A 3 -19.84 4.37 -5.29
CA LEU A 3 -19.75 2.93 -5.01
C LEU A 3 -19.81 2.08 -6.28
N ALA A 4 -20.43 2.58 -7.34
CA ALA A 4 -20.47 1.92 -8.64
C ALA A 4 -19.07 1.67 -9.22
N SER A 5 -18.09 2.56 -8.98
CA SER A 5 -16.72 2.36 -9.45
C SER A 5 -16.04 1.14 -8.80
N PHE A 6 -16.39 0.84 -7.55
CA PHE A 6 -15.86 -0.30 -6.80
C PHE A 6 -16.52 -1.65 -7.14
N GLN A 7 -17.57 -1.64 -7.97
CA GLN A 7 -18.23 -2.86 -8.45
C GLN A 7 -17.59 -3.43 -9.72
N SER A 8 -16.65 -2.71 -10.34
CA SER A 8 -15.98 -3.18 -11.55
C SER A 8 -15.15 -4.45 -11.32
N ALA A 9 -15.26 -5.39 -12.25
CA ALA A 9 -14.46 -6.61 -12.27
C ALA A 9 -12.96 -6.32 -12.39
N GLU A 10 -12.56 -5.18 -12.97
CA GLU A 10 -11.15 -4.81 -13.19
C GLU A 10 -10.33 -4.79 -11.88
N TRP A 11 -10.96 -4.48 -10.74
CA TRP A 11 -10.28 -4.54 -9.44
C TRP A 11 -9.74 -5.94 -9.10
N TYR A 12 -10.40 -6.99 -9.59
CA TYR A 12 -10.02 -8.39 -9.36
C TYR A 12 -8.79 -8.79 -10.17
N GLN A 13 -8.32 -7.96 -11.11
CA GLN A 13 -7.00 -8.14 -11.72
C GLN A 13 -5.88 -8.13 -10.67
N ALA A 14 -6.06 -7.42 -9.55
CA ALA A 14 -5.11 -7.36 -8.46
C ALA A 14 -5.05 -8.62 -7.58
N LEU A 15 -5.92 -9.61 -7.80
CA LEU A 15 -5.84 -10.88 -7.09
C LEU A 15 -4.63 -11.68 -7.53
N SER A 16 -3.89 -12.20 -6.54
CA SER A 16 -2.79 -13.11 -6.75
C SER A 16 -3.27 -14.46 -7.28
N LEU A 17 -2.36 -15.21 -7.87
CA LEU A 17 -2.63 -16.56 -8.36
C LEU A 17 -3.18 -17.47 -7.24
N ILE A 18 -2.65 -17.34 -6.02
CA ILE A 18 -3.07 -18.13 -4.86
C ILE A 18 -4.50 -17.78 -4.42
N GLU A 19 -4.87 -16.50 -4.41
CA GLU A 19 -6.23 -16.08 -4.08
C GLU A 19 -7.24 -16.56 -5.12
N ARG A 20 -6.86 -16.48 -6.41
CA ARG A 20 -7.70 -16.99 -7.50
C ARG A 20 -7.86 -18.51 -7.41
N LEU A 21 -6.78 -19.24 -7.09
CA LEU A 21 -6.82 -20.69 -6.88
C LEU A 21 -7.69 -21.08 -5.68
N ALA A 22 -7.56 -20.36 -4.56
CA ALA A 22 -8.38 -20.61 -3.37
C ALA A 22 -9.87 -20.43 -3.70
N ALA A 23 -10.22 -19.33 -4.38
CA ALA A 23 -11.59 -19.08 -4.84
C ALA A 23 -12.08 -20.14 -5.84
N PHE A 24 -11.22 -20.58 -6.77
CA PHE A 24 -11.54 -21.65 -7.72
C PHE A 24 -11.86 -22.97 -7.01
N ARG A 25 -11.05 -23.36 -6.03
CA ARG A 25 -11.22 -24.62 -5.29
C ARG A 25 -12.42 -24.61 -4.34
N SER A 26 -12.86 -23.43 -3.88
CA SER A 26 -14.04 -23.30 -3.03
C SER A 26 -15.38 -23.36 -3.78
N CYS A 27 -15.38 -23.24 -5.11
CA CYS A 27 -16.60 -23.39 -5.89
C CYS A 27 -17.01 -24.86 -6.02
N GLU A 28 -18.21 -25.20 -5.53
CA GLU A 28 -18.79 -26.56 -5.63
C GLU A 28 -19.04 -26.97 -7.09
N GLU A 29 -19.49 -26.02 -7.93
CA GLU A 29 -19.62 -26.20 -9.38
C GLU A 29 -18.37 -25.68 -10.07
N ARG A 30 -17.51 -26.59 -10.55
CA ARG A 30 -16.37 -26.21 -11.40
C ARG A 30 -16.91 -25.71 -12.75
N PRO A 31 -16.71 -24.42 -13.10
CA PRO A 31 -17.14 -23.93 -14.40
C PRO A 31 -16.40 -24.73 -15.48
N ARG A 32 -17.13 -25.27 -16.46
CA ARG A 32 -16.52 -25.94 -17.62
C ARG A 32 -15.73 -24.90 -18.41
N ALA A 33 -14.48 -25.22 -18.75
CA ALA A 33 -13.67 -24.39 -19.62
C ALA A 33 -14.42 -24.14 -20.95
N SER A 34 -14.47 -22.87 -21.38
CA SER A 34 -15.01 -22.49 -22.69
C SER A 34 -13.98 -22.87 -23.76
N GLU A 35 -14.38 -23.58 -24.82
CA GLU A 35 -13.48 -24.05 -25.90
C GLU A 35 -12.69 -22.91 -26.58
N THR A 36 -13.23 -21.68 -26.63
CA THR A 36 -12.57 -20.49 -27.20
C THR A 36 -11.47 -19.89 -26.32
N CYS A 37 -11.40 -20.31 -25.06
CA CYS A 37 -10.47 -19.79 -24.07
C CYS A 37 -9.12 -20.52 -24.13
N ASP A 38 -9.09 -21.73 -24.69
CA ASP A 38 -7.90 -22.60 -24.70
C ASP A 38 -6.73 -21.99 -25.48
N ASP A 39 -6.94 -21.39 -26.66
CA ASP A 39 -5.82 -20.90 -27.48
C ASP A 39 -5.05 -19.72 -26.85
N ALA A 40 -5.78 -18.75 -26.27
CA ALA A 40 -5.18 -17.60 -25.61
C ALA A 40 -4.53 -17.97 -24.26
N ALA A 41 -5.14 -18.90 -23.53
CA ALA A 41 -4.57 -19.44 -22.29
C ALA A 41 -3.29 -20.22 -22.56
N GLU A 42 -3.29 -21.09 -23.57
CA GLU A 42 -2.12 -21.84 -24.03
C GLU A 42 -1.00 -20.91 -24.46
N GLN A 43 -1.32 -19.82 -25.15
CA GLN A 43 -0.31 -18.82 -25.52
C GLN A 43 0.33 -18.18 -24.29
N ARG A 44 -0.46 -17.77 -23.28
CA ARG A 44 0.08 -17.22 -22.02
C ARG A 44 0.92 -18.26 -21.27
N VAL A 45 0.48 -19.51 -21.21
CA VAL A 45 1.25 -20.59 -20.56
C VAL A 45 2.59 -20.81 -21.27
N ARG A 46 2.62 -20.77 -22.60
CA ARG A 46 3.86 -20.83 -23.38
C ARG A 46 4.78 -19.66 -23.06
N GLU A 47 4.26 -18.43 -23.07
CA GLU A 47 5.04 -17.22 -22.73
C GLU A 47 5.64 -17.28 -21.32
N TRP A 48 4.94 -17.87 -20.35
CA TRP A 48 5.48 -18.10 -19.01
C TRP A 48 6.58 -19.15 -19.01
N ARG A 49 6.42 -20.25 -19.74
CA ARG A 49 7.41 -21.32 -19.86
C ARG A 49 8.69 -20.89 -20.57
N GLU A 50 8.60 -19.96 -21.51
CA GLU A 50 9.77 -19.45 -22.25
C GLU A 50 10.63 -18.47 -21.42
N GLN A 51 10.16 -18.02 -20.26
CA GLN A 51 10.93 -17.15 -19.38
C GLN A 51 11.98 -17.93 -18.60
N ARG A 52 13.19 -17.40 -18.48
CA ARG A 52 14.22 -17.96 -17.60
C ARG A 52 13.83 -17.79 -16.12
N PRO A 53 14.04 -18.80 -15.25
CA PRO A 53 14.63 -20.12 -15.51
C PRO A 53 13.61 -21.22 -15.86
N PHE A 54 12.36 -20.88 -16.18
CA PHE A 54 11.31 -21.85 -16.51
C PHE A 54 11.49 -22.53 -17.88
N ASP A 55 12.34 -21.95 -18.74
CA ASP A 55 12.81 -22.53 -20.00
C ASP A 55 13.68 -23.78 -19.80
N GLN A 56 14.12 -24.05 -18.57
CA GLN A 56 14.91 -25.21 -18.18
C GLN A 56 14.03 -26.29 -17.53
N ASN A 57 14.39 -27.55 -17.78
CA ASN A 57 13.65 -28.72 -17.29
C ASN A 57 13.47 -28.70 -15.76
N GLY A 58 12.23 -28.87 -15.30
CA GLY A 58 11.87 -29.05 -13.90
C GLY A 58 11.55 -27.78 -13.13
N TYR A 59 12.12 -26.61 -13.46
CA TYR A 59 11.85 -25.38 -12.71
C TYR A 59 10.40 -24.90 -12.81
N TRP A 60 9.77 -25.08 -13.98
CA TRP A 60 8.35 -24.79 -14.18
C TRP A 60 7.47 -25.58 -13.18
N ALA A 61 7.62 -26.90 -13.18
CA ALA A 61 6.84 -27.78 -12.30
C ALA A 61 7.14 -27.50 -10.82
N GLN A 62 8.41 -27.26 -10.47
CA GLN A 62 8.80 -26.88 -9.11
C GLN A 62 8.12 -25.57 -8.70
N ARG A 63 8.14 -24.54 -9.55
CA ARG A 63 7.49 -23.25 -9.25
C ARG A 63 6.00 -23.41 -8.98
N LEU A 64 5.28 -24.17 -9.80
CA LEU A 64 3.85 -24.43 -9.57
C LEU A 64 3.63 -25.20 -8.27
N SER A 65 4.46 -26.21 -7.99
CA SER A 65 4.36 -27.02 -6.77
C SER A 65 4.59 -26.23 -5.48
N LEU A 66 5.42 -25.17 -5.50
CA LEU A 66 5.64 -24.29 -4.35
C LEU A 66 4.35 -23.60 -3.88
N ASP A 67 3.45 -23.28 -4.81
CA ASP A 67 2.14 -22.70 -4.51
C ASP A 67 1.02 -23.77 -4.45
N GLY A 68 1.38 -25.06 -4.60
CA GLY A 68 0.44 -26.16 -4.63
C GLY A 68 -0.50 -26.16 -5.84
N LEU A 69 -0.07 -25.62 -6.99
CA LEU A 69 -0.82 -25.61 -8.24
C LEU A 69 -0.45 -26.80 -9.13
N SER A 70 -1.45 -27.41 -9.77
CA SER A 70 -1.23 -28.22 -10.96
C SER A 70 -1.11 -27.35 -12.22
N GLU A 71 -0.55 -27.91 -13.29
CA GLU A 71 -0.49 -27.21 -14.57
C GLU A 71 -1.88 -26.98 -15.19
N ASP A 72 -2.80 -27.93 -15.01
CA ASP A 72 -4.18 -27.79 -15.49
C ASP A 72 -4.93 -26.69 -14.74
N GLU A 73 -4.72 -26.58 -13.43
CA GLU A 73 -5.24 -25.47 -12.63
C GLU A 73 -4.64 -24.13 -13.08
N PHE A 74 -3.33 -24.09 -13.32
CA PHE A 74 -2.67 -22.88 -13.82
C PHE A 74 -3.24 -22.44 -15.17
N ARG A 75 -3.38 -23.38 -16.12
CA ARG A 75 -3.98 -23.11 -17.44
C ARG A 75 -5.40 -22.54 -17.31
N HIS A 76 -6.23 -23.16 -16.46
CA HIS A 76 -7.59 -22.67 -16.20
C HIS A 76 -7.60 -21.23 -15.67
N LEU A 77 -6.73 -20.92 -14.71
CA LEU A 77 -6.62 -19.57 -14.15
C LEU A 77 -6.10 -18.53 -15.15
N MET A 78 -5.26 -18.93 -16.12
CA MET A 78 -4.80 -18.06 -17.20
C MET A 78 -5.88 -17.80 -18.25
N CYS A 79 -6.84 -18.70 -18.37
CA CYS A 79 -7.97 -18.62 -19.28
C CYS A 79 -9.05 -17.65 -18.77
N GLU A 80 -9.26 -17.68 -17.46
CA GLU A 80 -10.40 -17.07 -16.81
C GLU A 80 -10.54 -15.56 -17.06
N SER A 81 -11.76 -15.12 -17.40
CA SER A 81 -12.09 -13.71 -17.47
C SER A 81 -12.15 -13.10 -16.07
N VAL A 82 -11.76 -11.83 -15.94
CA VAL A 82 -11.78 -11.18 -14.62
C VAL A 82 -13.19 -11.05 -14.03
N ALA A 83 -14.22 -11.02 -14.88
CA ALA A 83 -15.63 -11.06 -14.46
C ALA A 83 -15.98 -12.41 -13.81
N ALA A 84 -15.57 -13.53 -14.42
CA ALA A 84 -15.77 -14.86 -13.82
C ALA A 84 -15.01 -15.00 -12.49
N VAL A 85 -13.82 -14.39 -12.38
CA VAL A 85 -13.10 -14.34 -11.10
C VAL A 85 -13.93 -13.61 -10.05
N GLN A 86 -14.49 -12.45 -10.37
CA GLN A 86 -15.31 -11.66 -9.47
C GLN A 86 -16.55 -12.42 -8.98
N GLU A 87 -17.24 -13.16 -9.86
CA GLU A 87 -18.46 -13.89 -9.54
C GLU A 87 -18.27 -14.94 -8.43
N ARG A 88 -17.03 -15.42 -8.21
CA ARG A 88 -16.71 -16.36 -7.13
C ARG A 88 -16.69 -15.72 -5.75
N PHE A 89 -16.68 -14.39 -5.66
CA PHE A 89 -16.61 -13.67 -4.40
C PHE A 89 -18.00 -13.15 -4.00
N THR A 90 -18.50 -13.64 -2.87
CA THR A 90 -19.77 -13.15 -2.27
C THR A 90 -19.64 -11.77 -1.65
N SER A 91 -18.41 -11.38 -1.29
CA SER A 91 -18.09 -10.04 -0.80
C SER A 91 -16.72 -9.60 -1.36
N PRO A 92 -16.50 -8.29 -1.56
CA PRO A 92 -15.25 -7.80 -2.09
C PRO A 92 -14.08 -8.16 -1.17
N PRO A 93 -12.89 -8.44 -1.72
CA PRO A 93 -11.69 -8.65 -0.92
C PRO A 93 -11.45 -7.50 0.07
N GLU A 94 -10.90 -7.81 1.25
CA GLU A 94 -10.72 -6.84 2.34
C GLU A 94 -10.02 -5.55 1.90
N TRP A 95 -8.94 -5.67 1.12
CA TRP A 95 -8.18 -4.51 0.63
C TRP A 95 -9.01 -3.59 -0.27
N LEU A 96 -9.97 -4.15 -1.03
CA LEU A 96 -10.84 -3.38 -1.91
C LEU A 96 -11.94 -2.68 -1.09
N ALA A 97 -12.47 -3.37 -0.08
CA ALA A 97 -13.41 -2.76 0.88
C ALA A 97 -12.75 -1.63 1.70
N GLU A 98 -11.48 -1.77 2.07
CA GLU A 98 -10.68 -0.70 2.70
C GLU A 98 -10.48 0.49 1.77
N LEU A 99 -10.08 0.25 0.52
CA LEU A 99 -9.94 1.29 -0.49
C LEU A 99 -11.26 2.07 -0.68
N ALA A 100 -12.38 1.35 -0.80
CA ALA A 100 -13.71 1.95 -0.92
C ALA A 100 -14.10 2.80 0.30
N ARG A 101 -13.79 2.33 1.51
CA ARG A 101 -14.01 3.10 2.76
C ARG A 101 -13.16 4.37 2.80
N ALA A 102 -11.88 4.29 2.42
CA ALA A 102 -10.98 5.43 2.43
C ALA A 102 -11.49 6.57 1.53
N PHE A 103 -11.85 6.25 0.29
CA PHE A 103 -12.42 7.22 -0.66
C PHE A 103 -13.78 7.76 -0.21
N SER A 104 -14.65 6.90 0.30
CA SER A 104 -15.99 7.32 0.79
C SER A 104 -15.90 8.29 1.96
N LEU A 105 -14.97 8.05 2.90
CA LEU A 105 -14.77 8.95 4.04
C LEU A 105 -14.08 10.25 3.63
N SER A 106 -13.16 10.21 2.65
CA SER A 106 -12.52 11.43 2.15
C SER A 106 -13.53 12.37 1.48
N GLU A 107 -14.52 11.83 0.77
CA GLU A 107 -15.62 12.61 0.19
C GLU A 107 -16.50 13.29 1.24
N GLN A 108 -16.61 12.71 2.44
CA GLN A 108 -17.36 13.30 3.57
C GLN A 108 -16.59 14.40 4.29
N SER A 109 -15.26 14.45 4.13
CA SER A 109 -14.35 15.39 4.78
C SER A 109 -13.54 16.18 3.77
N LYS A 110 -14.20 16.70 2.73
CA LYS A 110 -13.53 17.48 1.65
C LYS A 110 -12.83 18.74 2.17
N ASP A 111 -13.32 19.31 3.26
CA ASP A 111 -12.74 20.52 3.86
C ASP A 111 -11.47 20.24 4.68
N GLU A 112 -11.13 18.98 4.97
CA GLU A 112 -9.88 18.64 5.64
C GLU A 112 -8.71 18.86 4.67
N VAL A 113 -7.90 19.89 4.90
CA VAL A 113 -6.72 20.16 4.08
C VAL A 113 -5.64 19.12 4.35
N PHE A 114 -5.21 18.41 3.30
CA PHE A 114 -4.01 17.59 3.37
C PHE A 114 -2.77 18.47 3.14
N THR A 115 -2.00 18.68 4.21
CA THR A 115 -0.74 19.43 4.12
C THR A 115 0.44 18.48 4.08
N LEU A 116 1.29 18.62 3.06
CA LEU A 116 2.54 17.88 2.97
C LEU A 116 3.55 18.39 4.02
N PRO A 117 4.39 17.49 4.59
CA PRO A 117 5.55 17.90 5.38
C PRO A 117 6.51 18.79 4.56
N GLU A 118 7.17 19.74 5.22
CA GLU A 118 8.08 20.71 4.60
C GLU A 118 9.10 20.09 3.62
N PRO A 119 9.81 18.98 3.94
CA PRO A 119 10.80 18.39 3.03
C PRO A 119 10.24 17.91 1.68
N LEU A 120 8.92 17.71 1.60
CA LEU A 120 8.24 17.27 0.38
C LEU A 120 7.60 18.43 -0.39
N ARG A 121 7.35 19.59 0.25
CA ARG A 121 6.72 20.75 -0.41
C ARG A 121 7.58 21.32 -1.53
N GLU A 122 8.90 21.21 -1.41
CA GLU A 122 9.85 21.72 -2.41
C GLU A 122 9.95 20.84 -3.66
N LYS A 123 9.37 19.63 -3.64
CA LYS A 123 9.47 18.66 -4.74
C LYS A 123 8.16 18.63 -5.54
N PRO A 124 8.13 19.07 -6.81
CA PRO A 124 6.90 19.05 -7.63
C PRO A 124 6.24 17.67 -7.66
N VAL A 125 7.05 16.61 -7.78
CA VAL A 125 6.59 15.21 -7.79
C VAL A 125 5.76 14.82 -6.55
N ALA A 126 5.88 15.51 -5.42
CA ALA A 126 5.06 15.26 -4.25
C ALA A 126 3.57 15.51 -4.51
N GLY A 127 3.21 16.31 -5.53
CA GLY A 127 1.84 16.50 -6.01
C GLY A 127 1.15 15.19 -6.42
N PHE A 128 1.90 14.16 -6.81
CA PHE A 128 1.35 12.83 -7.09
C PHE A 128 0.69 12.14 -5.89
N LEU A 129 1.04 12.52 -4.65
CA LEU A 129 0.38 12.01 -3.44
C LEU A 129 -1.11 12.37 -3.40
N THR A 130 -1.54 13.37 -4.17
CA THR A 130 -2.96 13.72 -4.37
C THR A 130 -3.80 12.52 -4.81
N LEU A 131 -3.27 11.63 -5.66
CA LEU A 131 -3.98 10.42 -6.11
C LEU A 131 -4.44 9.55 -4.93
N VAL A 132 -3.61 9.44 -3.90
CA VAL A 132 -3.81 8.55 -2.75
C VAL A 132 -4.02 9.29 -1.44
N GLU A 133 -4.30 10.58 -1.49
CA GLU A 133 -4.64 11.38 -0.34
C GLU A 133 -5.76 10.73 0.51
N PRO A 134 -6.83 10.16 -0.07
CA PRO A 134 -7.86 9.44 0.70
C PRO A 134 -7.29 8.28 1.54
N LEU A 135 -6.34 7.51 1.00
CA LEU A 135 -5.68 6.41 1.70
C LEU A 135 -4.80 6.93 2.83
N ILE A 136 -4.02 7.99 2.58
CA ILE A 136 -3.14 8.60 3.58
C ILE A 136 -3.98 9.14 4.75
N LYS A 137 -5.06 9.88 4.46
CA LYS A 137 -6.01 10.37 5.47
C LYS A 137 -6.64 9.23 6.26
N HIS A 138 -7.02 8.15 5.59
CA HIS A 138 -7.60 6.98 6.24
C HIS A 138 -6.61 6.30 7.21
N GLY A 139 -5.39 6.03 6.75
CA GLY A 139 -4.35 5.45 7.59
C GLY A 139 -3.99 6.33 8.79
N ARG A 140 -3.87 7.65 8.59
CA ARG A 140 -3.62 8.60 9.70
C ARG A 140 -4.76 8.58 10.73
N ARG A 141 -6.01 8.49 10.30
CA ARG A 141 -7.17 8.35 11.22
C ARG A 141 -7.12 7.04 12.01
N GLN A 142 -6.75 5.92 11.38
CA GLN A 142 -6.57 4.65 12.07
C GLN A 142 -5.42 4.72 13.09
N LEU A 143 -4.30 5.32 12.72
CA LEU A 143 -3.16 5.50 13.63
C LEU A 143 -3.51 6.40 14.82
N ARG A 144 -4.17 7.54 14.59
CA ARG A 144 -4.68 8.41 15.68
C ARG A 144 -5.59 7.64 16.64
N ALA A 145 -6.52 6.84 16.11
CA ALA A 145 -7.40 6.02 16.94
C ALA A 145 -6.62 4.98 17.77
N GLY A 146 -5.55 4.39 17.22
CA GLY A 146 -4.68 3.48 17.96
C GLY A 146 -3.83 4.18 19.03
N VAL A 147 -3.29 5.36 18.72
CA VAL A 147 -2.58 6.22 19.68
C VAL A 147 -3.47 6.56 20.87
N LEU A 148 -4.74 6.93 20.63
CA LEU A 148 -5.70 7.19 21.71
C LEU A 148 -5.91 5.97 22.61
N ARG A 149 -5.94 4.75 22.06
CA ARG A 149 -6.01 3.53 22.88
C ARG A 149 -4.75 3.33 23.73
N LEU A 150 -3.57 3.61 23.18
CA LEU A 150 -2.31 3.55 23.94
C LEU A 150 -2.32 4.53 25.12
N THR A 151 -2.84 5.76 24.93
CA THR A 151 -2.96 6.75 26.01
C THR A 151 -3.91 6.34 27.13
N GLN A 152 -4.81 5.39 26.88
CA GLN A 152 -5.70 4.83 27.90
C GLN A 152 -5.06 3.65 28.65
N HIS A 153 -4.03 3.03 28.07
CA HIS A 153 -3.40 1.83 28.61
C HIS A 153 -2.10 2.14 29.37
N TYR A 154 -1.30 3.09 28.90
CA TYR A 154 -0.01 3.44 29.48
C TYR A 154 -0.06 4.78 30.21
N ALA A 155 0.49 4.82 31.43
CA ALA A 155 0.54 6.04 32.24
C ALA A 155 1.63 7.02 31.81
N VAL A 156 2.75 6.50 31.29
CA VAL A 156 3.88 7.29 30.80
C VAL A 156 3.94 7.16 29.28
N MET A 157 3.94 8.30 28.59
CA MET A 157 3.95 8.37 27.14
C MET A 157 5.24 9.04 26.65
N PRO A 158 6.14 8.31 25.97
CA PRO A 158 7.39 8.85 25.45
C PRO A 158 7.23 9.61 24.13
N PHE A 159 6.02 10.07 23.82
CA PHE A 159 5.68 10.81 22.62
C PHE A 159 4.44 11.68 22.89
N ASP A 160 4.27 12.72 22.08
CA ASP A 160 3.08 13.58 22.13
C ASP A 160 1.97 13.02 21.20
N PRO A 161 0.79 12.63 21.73
CA PRO A 161 -0.32 12.11 20.93
C PRO A 161 -0.79 13.06 19.82
N ALA A 162 -0.59 14.37 19.98
CA ALA A 162 -0.99 15.37 19.00
C ALA A 162 -0.09 15.38 17.75
N THR A 163 1.20 15.04 17.90
CA THR A 163 2.23 15.19 16.85
C THR A 163 2.82 13.88 16.36
N VAL A 164 2.72 12.78 17.13
CA VAL A 164 3.36 11.49 16.80
C VAL A 164 2.94 10.92 15.43
N VAL A 165 1.70 11.16 15.00
CA VAL A 165 1.21 10.70 13.70
C VAL A 165 1.93 11.42 12.56
N ASP A 166 2.26 12.70 12.72
CA ASP A 166 3.05 13.46 11.74
C ASP A 166 4.50 13.00 11.72
N VAL A 167 5.08 12.79 12.91
CA VAL A 167 6.43 12.23 13.07
C VAL A 167 6.57 10.91 12.32
N LEU A 168 5.59 10.01 12.42
CA LEU A 168 5.61 8.70 11.77
C LEU A 168 5.24 8.75 10.28
N SER A 169 4.43 9.73 9.86
CA SER A 169 4.00 9.88 8.46
C SER A 169 5.15 10.25 7.53
N ILE A 170 6.24 10.83 8.05
CA ILE A 170 7.37 11.30 7.24
C ILE A 170 8.04 10.18 6.43
N ASN A 171 7.98 8.94 6.92
CA ASN A 171 8.55 7.76 6.25
C ASN A 171 7.55 7.10 5.26
N LEU A 172 6.24 7.33 5.43
CA LEU A 172 5.21 6.76 4.55
C LEU A 172 5.20 7.44 3.18
N LEU A 173 5.22 8.78 3.17
CA LEU A 173 4.98 9.56 1.95
C LEU A 173 6.04 9.32 0.86
N PRO A 174 7.36 9.30 1.15
CA PRO A 174 8.37 8.98 0.13
C PRO A 174 8.21 7.56 -0.43
N LYS A 175 7.83 6.60 0.41
CA LYS A 175 7.58 5.20 -0.01
C LYS A 175 6.43 5.12 -1.00
N LEU A 176 5.29 5.74 -0.69
CA LEU A 176 4.13 5.78 -1.59
C LEU A 176 4.49 6.48 -2.90
N LEU A 177 5.19 7.60 -2.83
CA LEU A 177 5.65 8.34 -4.01
C LEU A 177 6.54 7.46 -4.90
N GLY A 178 7.52 6.77 -4.33
CA GLY A 178 8.40 5.85 -5.06
C GLY A 178 7.64 4.71 -5.76
N MET A 179 6.55 4.23 -5.16
CA MET A 179 5.73 3.16 -5.74
C MET A 179 4.93 3.59 -6.98
N MET A 180 4.44 4.83 -7.02
CA MET A 180 3.54 5.31 -8.07
C MET A 180 4.20 6.24 -9.10
N SER A 181 5.38 6.80 -8.81
CA SER A 181 5.97 7.87 -9.64
C SER A 181 6.13 7.48 -11.10
N ARG A 182 6.64 6.27 -11.39
CA ARG A 182 6.83 5.81 -12.79
C ARG A 182 5.52 5.71 -13.55
N THR A 183 4.48 5.16 -12.91
CA THR A 183 3.13 5.07 -13.47
C THR A 183 2.55 6.46 -13.72
N LEU A 184 2.68 7.37 -12.77
CA LEU A 184 2.11 8.72 -12.92
C LEU A 184 2.86 9.61 -13.91
N ILE A 185 4.15 9.36 -14.13
CA ILE A 185 4.91 10.01 -15.22
C ILE A 185 4.41 9.49 -16.59
N LEU A 186 4.12 8.20 -16.71
CA LEU A 186 3.52 7.64 -17.92
C LEU A 186 2.14 8.26 -18.17
N GLU A 187 1.28 8.29 -17.15
CA GLU A 187 -0.08 8.86 -17.24
C GLU A 187 -0.09 10.35 -17.54
N LEU A 188 0.89 11.11 -17.02
CA LEU A 188 1.09 12.49 -17.40
C LEU A 188 1.38 12.63 -18.90
N ASN A 189 2.22 11.75 -19.46
CA ASN A 189 2.51 11.74 -20.89
C ASN A 189 1.30 11.29 -21.73
N VAL A 190 0.54 10.30 -21.27
CA VAL A 190 -0.72 9.88 -21.91
C VAL A 190 -1.71 11.03 -21.96
N ALA A 191 -1.97 11.69 -20.82
CA ALA A 191 -2.86 12.85 -20.74
C ALA A 191 -2.42 14.01 -21.65
N ARG A 192 -1.10 14.22 -21.80
CA ARG A 192 -0.54 15.19 -22.74
C ARG A 192 -0.84 14.81 -24.19
N LEU A 193 -0.62 13.55 -24.57
CA LEU A 193 -0.87 13.07 -25.93
C LEU A 193 -2.37 13.08 -26.30
N GLN A 194 -3.24 12.93 -25.31
CA GLN A 194 -4.69 13.02 -25.47
C GLN A 194 -5.22 14.46 -25.44
N ASN A 195 -4.35 15.48 -25.37
CA ASN A 195 -4.71 16.90 -25.28
C ASN A 195 -5.61 17.25 -24.09
N LEU A 196 -5.47 16.52 -22.98
CA LEU A 196 -6.28 16.73 -21.78
C LEU A 196 -5.62 17.67 -20.76
N LEU A 197 -4.53 18.35 -21.16
CA LEU A 197 -3.76 19.28 -20.33
C LEU A 197 -3.64 20.62 -21.07
N GLU A 198 -4.51 21.56 -20.73
CA GLU A 198 -4.55 22.90 -21.33
C GLU A 198 -3.52 23.81 -20.66
N ALA A 199 -2.26 23.73 -21.10
CA ALA A 199 -1.18 24.53 -20.55
C ALA A 199 0.02 24.65 -21.51
N GLU A 200 0.67 25.81 -21.49
CA GLU A 200 1.77 26.14 -22.41
C GLU A 200 3.09 25.53 -21.92
N THR A 201 3.38 25.62 -20.61
CA THR A 201 4.65 25.15 -20.05
C THR A 201 4.56 23.73 -19.46
N PRO A 202 5.69 23.01 -19.34
CA PRO A 202 5.72 21.72 -18.64
C PRO A 202 5.24 21.78 -17.19
N GLU A 203 5.58 22.85 -16.46
CA GLU A 203 5.23 23.04 -15.05
C GLU A 203 3.71 23.26 -14.89
N GLN A 204 3.11 24.06 -15.77
CA GLN A 204 1.67 24.27 -15.82
C GLN A 204 0.94 22.97 -16.18
N ARG A 205 1.44 22.21 -17.16
CA ARG A 205 0.87 20.89 -17.51
C ARG A 205 0.92 19.91 -16.35
N PHE A 206 2.02 19.90 -15.59
CA PHE A 206 2.13 19.09 -14.38
C PHE A 206 1.10 19.52 -13.33
N ALA A 207 0.94 20.81 -13.07
CA ALA A 207 -0.07 21.32 -12.15
C ALA A 207 -1.50 20.94 -12.59
N CYS A 208 -1.84 21.11 -13.88
CA CYS A 208 -3.13 20.67 -14.43
C CYS A 208 -3.36 19.16 -14.21
N PHE A 209 -2.32 18.33 -14.40
CA PHE A 209 -2.43 16.90 -14.15
C PHE A 209 -2.69 16.60 -12.66
N VAL A 210 -1.94 17.22 -11.75
CA VAL A 210 -2.14 17.06 -10.29
C VAL A 210 -3.56 17.48 -9.87
N GLU A 211 -4.07 18.60 -10.39
CA GLU A 211 -5.44 19.04 -10.11
C GLU A 211 -6.49 18.06 -10.64
N ARG A 212 -6.24 17.40 -11.78
CA ARG A 212 -7.10 16.31 -12.26
C ARG A 212 -7.11 15.11 -11.33
N LEU A 213 -5.99 14.79 -10.68
CA LEU A 213 -5.92 13.68 -9.71
C LEU A 213 -6.77 13.94 -8.45
N ARG A 214 -7.14 15.20 -8.14
CA ARG A 214 -8.07 15.51 -7.03
C ARG A 214 -9.48 15.02 -7.28
N ARG A 215 -9.85 14.82 -8.54
CA ARG A 215 -11.18 14.36 -8.91
C ARG A 215 -11.30 12.86 -8.62
N THR A 216 -12.24 12.50 -7.75
CA THR A 216 -12.43 11.12 -7.30
C THR A 216 -12.71 10.14 -8.45
N ASP A 217 -13.45 10.55 -9.48
CA ASP A 217 -13.66 9.72 -10.68
C ASP A 217 -12.35 9.44 -11.42
N VAL A 218 -11.54 10.47 -11.67
CA VAL A 218 -10.23 10.33 -12.35
C VAL A 218 -9.26 9.47 -11.53
N ALA A 219 -9.20 9.71 -10.22
CA ALA A 219 -8.35 8.93 -9.32
C ALA A 219 -8.74 7.45 -9.30
N LEU A 220 -10.04 7.15 -9.24
CA LEU A 220 -10.53 5.77 -9.22
C LEU A 220 -10.36 5.07 -10.56
N ASP A 221 -10.56 5.76 -11.69
CA ASP A 221 -10.33 5.18 -13.01
C ASP A 221 -8.86 4.79 -13.19
N LEU A 222 -7.91 5.66 -12.80
CA LEU A 222 -6.48 5.36 -12.85
C LEU A 222 -6.10 4.23 -11.90
N LEU A 223 -6.57 4.26 -10.65
CA LEU A 223 -6.29 3.18 -9.70
C LEU A 223 -6.88 1.84 -10.13
N ARG A 224 -8.01 1.85 -10.86
CA ARG A 224 -8.65 0.65 -11.40
C ARG A 224 -7.87 0.08 -12.58
N GLU A 225 -7.43 0.93 -13.50
CA GLU A 225 -6.54 0.53 -14.60
C GLU A 225 -5.24 -0.11 -14.05
N TYR A 226 -4.71 0.46 -12.97
CA TYR A 226 -3.54 -0.06 -12.26
C TYR A 226 -3.93 -0.75 -10.95
N ALA A 227 -4.90 -1.67 -10.98
CA ALA A 227 -5.46 -2.32 -9.77
C ALA A 227 -4.39 -2.94 -8.85
N VAL A 228 -3.32 -3.53 -9.41
CA VAL A 228 -2.19 -4.07 -8.64
C VAL A 228 -1.47 -2.96 -7.87
N LEU A 229 -1.23 -1.81 -8.48
CA LEU A 229 -0.64 -0.64 -7.82
C LEU A 229 -1.56 -0.14 -6.70
N ALA A 230 -2.86 -0.01 -6.96
CA ALA A 230 -3.83 0.40 -5.96
C ALA A 230 -3.82 -0.51 -4.72
N ARG A 231 -3.85 -1.83 -4.93
CA ARG A 231 -3.74 -2.81 -3.85
C ARG A 231 -2.42 -2.68 -3.09
N ARG A 232 -1.29 -2.53 -3.78
CA ARG A 232 0.02 -2.36 -3.15
C ARG A 232 0.08 -1.09 -2.29
N LEU A 233 -0.48 0.02 -2.76
CA LEU A 233 -0.55 1.28 -2.03
C LEU A 233 -1.41 1.16 -0.78
N ASN A 234 -2.60 0.54 -0.88
CA ASN A 234 -3.45 0.26 0.29
C ASN A 234 -2.71 -0.60 1.32
N ASN A 235 -2.09 -1.69 0.88
CA ASN A 235 -1.31 -2.56 1.75
C ASN A 235 -0.14 -1.84 2.43
N ALA A 236 0.56 -0.95 1.71
CA ALA A 236 1.66 -0.17 2.28
C ALA A 236 1.19 0.77 3.39
N VAL A 237 0.03 1.40 3.24
CA VAL A 237 -0.58 2.24 4.29
C VAL A 237 -1.01 1.38 5.48
N ARG A 238 -1.67 0.24 5.25
CA ARG A 238 -2.10 -0.67 6.31
C ARG A 238 -0.92 -1.21 7.13
N GLN A 239 0.14 -1.65 6.44
CA GLN A 239 1.39 -2.10 7.07
C GLN A 239 2.04 -0.97 7.87
N TRP A 240 2.07 0.25 7.34
CA TRP A 240 2.59 1.40 8.07
C TRP A 240 1.81 1.69 9.35
N VAL A 241 0.47 1.62 9.33
CA VAL A 241 -0.36 1.80 10.54
C VAL A 241 -0.03 0.71 11.56
N ALA A 242 -0.04 -0.56 11.16
CA ALA A 242 0.22 -1.69 12.05
C ALA A 242 1.62 -1.60 12.68
N PHE A 243 2.64 -1.37 11.85
CA PHE A 243 4.02 -1.26 12.30
C PHE A 243 4.27 -0.05 13.20
N SER A 244 3.63 1.08 12.90
CA SER A 244 3.68 2.27 13.74
C SER A 244 3.10 2.01 15.12
N LEU A 245 1.95 1.33 15.20
CA LEU A 245 1.33 0.99 16.48
C LEU A 245 2.16 -0.02 17.27
N GLU A 246 2.70 -1.04 16.62
CA GLU A 246 3.63 -2.01 17.23
C GLU A 246 4.85 -1.29 17.84
N PHE A 247 5.47 -0.38 17.08
CA PHE A 247 6.60 0.41 17.57
C PHE A 247 6.24 1.26 18.79
N LEU A 248 5.12 2.00 18.73
CA LEU A 248 4.70 2.85 19.84
C LEU A 248 4.32 2.04 21.09
N GLU A 249 3.71 0.88 20.91
CA GLU A 249 3.37 -0.03 22.00
C GLU A 249 4.61 -0.56 22.71
N HIS A 250 5.59 -1.08 21.97
CA HIS A 250 6.87 -1.49 22.55
C HIS A 250 7.59 -0.33 23.22
N LEU A 251 7.59 0.85 22.57
CA LEU A 251 8.24 2.03 23.15
C LEU A 251 7.60 2.44 24.48
N CYS A 252 6.28 2.36 24.62
CA CYS A 252 5.60 2.62 25.90
C CYS A 252 5.90 1.54 26.93
N ALA A 253 5.84 0.26 26.55
CA ALA A 253 6.05 -0.87 27.46
C ALA A 253 7.46 -0.89 28.07
N ASP A 254 8.46 -0.57 27.25
CA ASP A 254 9.87 -0.67 27.63
C ASP A 254 10.45 0.67 28.11
N TRP A 255 9.63 1.74 28.22
CA TRP A 255 10.14 3.10 28.40
C TRP A 255 10.97 3.30 29.66
N GLU A 256 10.52 2.77 30.79
CA GLU A 256 11.23 2.90 32.07
C GLU A 256 12.59 2.20 32.03
N GLU A 257 12.66 1.00 31.43
CA GLU A 257 13.90 0.25 31.26
C GLU A 257 14.85 0.97 30.29
N LEU A 258 14.33 1.47 29.16
CA LEU A 258 15.10 2.26 28.21
C LEU A 258 15.73 3.50 28.87
N CYS A 259 14.98 4.20 29.72
CA CYS A 259 15.50 5.35 30.45
C CYS A 259 16.57 4.94 31.48
N ALA A 260 16.32 3.89 32.25
CA ALA A 260 17.26 3.42 33.28
C ALA A 260 18.60 2.95 32.68
N VAL A 261 18.57 2.29 31.52
CA VAL A 261 19.76 1.72 30.88
C VAL A 261 20.51 2.76 30.03
N PHE A 262 19.79 3.56 29.24
CA PHE A 262 20.40 4.38 28.20
C PHE A 262 20.37 5.89 28.48
N SER A 263 19.61 6.35 29.48
CA SER A 263 19.54 7.77 29.86
C SER A 263 19.38 8.00 31.38
N PRO A 264 20.27 7.44 32.23
CA PRO A 264 20.10 7.49 33.69
C PRO A 264 20.26 8.91 34.29
N GLU A 265 20.94 9.81 33.58
CA GLU A 265 21.30 11.14 34.09
C GLU A 265 20.41 12.28 33.55
N ALA A 266 19.60 12.03 32.52
CA ALA A 266 18.76 13.04 31.89
C ALA A 266 17.50 12.43 31.28
N ALA A 267 16.37 13.13 31.42
CA ALA A 267 15.14 12.69 30.77
C ALA A 267 15.26 12.86 29.23
N PRO A 268 14.97 11.82 28.42
CA PRO A 268 15.01 11.93 26.96
C PRO A 268 14.04 12.98 26.37
N GLY A 269 12.94 13.25 27.07
CA GLY A 269 11.82 14.03 26.54
C GLY A 269 10.92 13.19 25.62
N VAL A 270 10.14 13.87 24.78
CA VAL A 270 9.20 13.21 23.85
C VAL A 270 9.87 12.87 22.53
N LEU A 271 9.36 11.85 21.85
CA LEU A 271 9.74 11.49 20.49
C LEU A 271 9.44 12.65 19.52
N VAL A 272 10.47 13.15 18.84
CA VAL A 272 10.34 14.27 17.90
C VAL A 272 10.63 13.87 16.45
N ARG A 273 11.37 12.78 16.24
CA ARG A 273 11.72 12.32 14.89
C ARG A 273 11.88 10.81 14.85
N VAL A 274 11.42 10.21 13.75
CA VAL A 274 11.68 8.80 13.42
C VAL A 274 12.26 8.74 12.02
N GLN A 275 13.45 8.17 11.90
CA GLN A 275 14.07 7.85 10.62
C GLN A 275 13.87 6.37 10.35
N GLY A 276 13.05 6.04 9.35
CA GLY A 276 13.01 4.70 8.78
C GLY A 276 14.11 4.52 7.75
N ASP A 277 14.39 3.27 7.37
CA ASP A 277 15.28 2.91 6.25
C ASP A 277 16.78 2.79 6.57
N ALA A 278 17.15 2.51 7.82
CA ALA A 278 18.53 2.15 8.18
C ALA A 278 18.94 0.72 7.69
N GLY A 279 18.21 0.13 6.74
CA GLY A 279 18.48 -1.19 6.13
C GLY A 279 17.32 -1.68 5.24
N ASP A 280 17.49 -2.84 4.59
CA ASP A 280 16.47 -3.43 3.70
C ASP A 280 15.13 -3.68 4.43
N ALA A 281 14.01 -3.25 3.83
CA ALA A 281 12.69 -3.55 4.35
C ALA A 281 12.42 -5.07 4.30
N HIS A 282 12.13 -5.68 5.45
CA HIS A 282 11.84 -7.11 5.56
C HIS A 282 10.39 -7.31 6.03
N ARG A 283 9.76 -8.43 5.63
CA ARG A 283 8.50 -9.01 6.19
C ARG A 283 7.44 -7.98 6.62
N ASP A 284 6.49 -7.68 5.73
CA ASP A 284 5.31 -6.84 6.01
C ASP A 284 5.58 -5.36 6.33
N GLY A 285 6.68 -4.80 5.82
CA GLY A 285 6.96 -3.37 5.91
C GLY A 285 7.69 -2.95 7.19
N ARG A 286 8.16 -3.92 7.99
CA ARG A 286 9.01 -3.70 9.14
C ARG A 286 10.41 -3.28 8.68
N ALA A 287 10.95 -2.25 9.32
CA ALA A 287 12.30 -1.76 9.09
C ALA A 287 12.95 -1.36 10.41
N VAL A 288 14.27 -1.24 10.43
CA VAL A 288 14.96 -0.61 11.56
C VAL A 288 14.54 0.86 11.61
N LEU A 289 14.17 1.33 12.80
CA LEU A 289 13.85 2.74 13.04
C LEU A 289 14.92 3.35 13.95
N ILE A 290 15.31 4.58 13.66
CA ILE A 290 16.06 5.43 14.60
C ILE A 290 15.07 6.45 15.16
N ALA A 291 14.78 6.33 16.44
CA ALA A 291 13.89 7.21 17.18
C ALA A 291 14.72 8.26 17.92
N GLU A 292 14.44 9.53 17.67
CA GLU A 292 15.13 10.69 18.26
C GLU A 292 14.16 11.49 19.13
N PHE A 293 14.61 11.80 20.35
CA PHE A 293 13.83 12.46 21.39
C PHE A 293 14.28 13.91 21.57
N ALA A 294 13.46 14.73 22.22
CA ALA A 294 13.65 16.17 22.36
C ALA A 294 15.00 16.58 22.98
N SER A 295 15.62 15.73 23.80
CA SER A 295 16.95 15.98 24.37
C SER A 295 18.11 15.73 23.39
N GLY A 296 17.83 15.17 22.20
CA GLY A 296 18.82 14.62 21.28
C GLY A 296 19.16 13.15 21.54
N PHE A 297 18.58 12.53 22.57
CA PHE A 297 18.70 11.09 22.82
C PHE A 297 18.15 10.29 21.62
N GLN A 298 18.85 9.21 21.25
CA GLN A 298 18.48 8.37 20.11
C GLN A 298 18.53 6.89 20.47
N VAL A 299 17.53 6.13 19.99
CA VAL A 299 17.50 4.67 20.10
C VAL A 299 17.20 4.03 18.75
N ALA A 300 17.84 2.89 18.49
CA ALA A 300 17.56 2.08 17.32
C ALA A 300 16.57 0.97 17.69
N TYR A 301 15.39 0.99 17.08
CA TYR A 301 14.38 -0.05 17.20
C TYR A 301 14.54 -1.08 16.08
N LYS A 302 14.69 -2.36 16.46
CA LYS A 302 14.78 -3.49 15.54
C LYS A 302 13.58 -4.42 15.78
N PRO A 303 12.62 -4.53 14.84
CA PRO A 303 11.39 -5.31 15.04
C PRO A 303 11.58 -6.81 14.79
N ARG A 304 12.62 -7.38 15.40
CA ARG A 304 12.94 -8.81 15.40
C ARG A 304 13.70 -9.14 16.69
N SER A 305 13.54 -10.37 17.17
CA SER A 305 14.38 -10.86 18.27
C SER A 305 15.86 -10.73 17.89
N LEU A 306 16.65 -10.20 18.80
CA LEU A 306 18.12 -10.17 18.76
C LEU A 306 18.72 -11.21 19.72
N ALA A 307 17.88 -12.04 20.35
CA ALA A 307 18.34 -13.10 21.23
C ALA A 307 19.22 -14.08 20.42
N VAL A 308 20.42 -14.34 20.94
CA VAL A 308 21.40 -15.29 20.42
C VAL A 308 21.19 -16.63 21.11
#